data_AF-A0A9W7E5H4-F1
#
_entry.id   AF-A0A9W7E5H4-F1
#
_cell.length_a   1.000
_cell.length_b   1.000
_cell.length_c   1.000
_cell.angle_alpha   90.00
_cell.angle_beta   90.00
_cell.angle_gamma   90.00
#
_symmetry.space_group_name_H-M   'P 1'
#
loop_
_entity.id
_entity.type
_entity.pdbx_description
1 polymer ?
#
loop_
_entity_poly.entity_id
_entity_poly.type
_entity_poly.pdbx_seq_one_letter_code
_entity_poly.pdbx_strand_id
1 'polypeptide(L)'
;MRTLLVLLLALTPVHPFLPVTPPLLRLPTTLHAGDSSGKIDLRRSTLDNAFGKLSLADQYDITLTGLCSKILDVPINTTDWNASPEEVLCDPLLLLGEMKDKNIKPSSRSTRSLIDAVSSLSSVDSMALTLTTLARTQRKFKVYGRKFIETRKIYVKEETRVPEDKRQEEIGAAVGYLGLLGVCFGRNALGGFDDLYDPLLSNLIIYSSLLTLLADNIYAVLKFLSGLTDKIPSLPEVPENSPIGRGTLTSTLTAGLGRLTTSDTERECRSEAAALVTAYKLGLPCFAFRSNGLEAASLIKGSSENESNVDDLSGEGGIIKVLTWTLAPVAEEEMKHGQLVVSDPREARGLWKRLNKIGIGYGEEREELLSRFAMEQARGIVREEKESIDAVSERLIGGAATVGDLISYLEGWEDEV
;
A
#
# COMPACT_ATOMS: atom_id res chain seq x y z
N MET A 1 -40.25 0.22 7.62
CA MET A 1 -39.49 0.56 8.85
C MET A 1 -38.15 -0.18 8.97
N ARG A 2 -38.05 -1.50 8.77
CA ARG A 2 -36.76 -2.23 8.87
C ARG A 2 -35.69 -1.78 7.87
N THR A 3 -36.07 -1.38 6.66
CA THR A 3 -35.15 -0.85 5.62
C THR A 3 -34.64 0.57 5.91
N LEU A 4 -35.42 1.37 6.64
CA LEU A 4 -35.04 2.74 7.04
C LEU A 4 -34.04 2.73 8.21
N LEU A 5 -34.13 1.71 9.08
CA LEU A 5 -33.19 1.50 10.20
C LEU A 5 -31.78 1.13 9.69
N VAL A 6 -31.69 0.39 8.59
CA VAL A 6 -30.40 0.01 7.97
C VAL A 6 -29.69 1.22 7.35
N LEU A 7 -30.45 2.16 6.77
CA LEU A 7 -29.89 3.36 6.16
C LEU A 7 -29.47 4.43 7.20
N LEU A 8 -30.18 4.50 8.34
CA LEU A 8 -29.82 5.38 9.47
C LEU A 8 -28.64 4.85 10.28
N LEU A 9 -28.44 3.53 10.35
CA LEU A 9 -27.23 2.92 10.93
C LEU A 9 -25.98 3.08 10.04
N ALA A 10 -26.16 3.31 8.73
CA ALA A 10 -25.05 3.59 7.81
C ALA A 10 -24.54 5.04 7.87
N LEU A 11 -25.24 5.95 8.57
CA LEU A 11 -24.91 7.37 8.68
C LEU A 11 -24.35 7.78 10.05
N THR A 12 -24.16 6.83 10.98
CA THR A 12 -23.39 7.11 12.19
C THR A 12 -21.92 7.27 11.82
N PRO A 13 -21.21 8.30 12.32
CA PRO A 13 -19.79 8.44 12.07
C PRO A 13 -19.08 7.17 12.54
N VAL A 14 -18.41 6.50 11.60
CA VAL A 14 -17.44 5.45 11.90
C VAL A 14 -16.44 6.08 12.86
N HIS A 15 -16.50 5.69 14.13
CA HIS A 15 -15.45 6.03 15.07
C HIS A 15 -14.12 5.61 14.43
N PRO A 16 -13.08 6.45 14.46
CA PRO A 16 -11.76 6.02 14.01
C PRO A 16 -11.42 4.75 14.78
N PHE A 17 -11.18 3.67 14.03
CA PHE A 17 -10.75 2.39 14.57
C PHE A 17 -9.59 2.65 15.53
N LEU A 18 -9.82 2.40 16.81
CA LEU A 18 -8.74 2.19 17.75
C LEU A 18 -7.96 0.97 17.24
N PRO A 19 -6.61 1.02 17.24
CA PRO A 19 -5.81 -0.14 16.87
C PRO A 19 -6.18 -1.31 17.78
N VAL A 20 -6.59 -2.42 17.17
CA VAL A 20 -6.76 -3.70 17.85
C VAL A 20 -5.36 -4.13 18.29
N THR A 21 -5.03 -3.84 19.55
CA THR A 21 -3.86 -4.41 20.20
C THR A 21 -4.18 -5.89 20.49
N PRO A 22 -3.31 -6.84 20.10
CA PRO A 22 -3.49 -8.24 20.46
C PRO A 22 -3.48 -8.39 21.99
N PRO A 23 -4.14 -9.42 22.54
CA PRO A 23 -4.15 -9.64 23.98
C PRO A 23 -2.73 -9.86 24.50
N LEU A 24 -2.21 -8.87 25.22
CA LEU A 24 -0.96 -8.97 25.95
C LEU A 24 -1.07 -10.09 26.97
N LEU A 25 -0.40 -11.22 26.69
CA LEU A 25 0.01 -12.18 27.70
C LEU A 25 0.98 -11.47 28.65
N ARG A 26 0.44 -10.87 29.71
CA ARG A 26 1.22 -10.36 30.84
C ARG A 26 1.92 -11.53 31.53
N LEU A 27 3.19 -11.75 31.20
CA LEU A 27 4.10 -12.44 32.11
C LEU A 27 4.28 -11.55 33.36
N PRO A 28 4.26 -12.12 34.58
CA PRO A 28 4.38 -11.35 35.81
C PRO A 28 5.82 -10.88 35.99
N THR A 29 6.11 -9.63 35.61
CA THR A 29 7.32 -8.91 36.04
C THR A 29 7.05 -8.21 37.36
N THR A 30 7.12 -8.97 38.45
CA THR A 30 7.45 -8.42 39.78
C THR A 30 8.70 -9.11 40.28
N LEU A 31 9.85 -8.71 39.71
CA LEU A 31 11.14 -8.94 40.36
C LEU A 31 11.30 -7.85 41.42
N HIS A 32 10.79 -8.14 42.62
CA HIS A 32 11.13 -7.38 43.81
C HIS A 32 12.65 -7.41 43.97
N ALA A 33 13.27 -6.24 43.96
CA ALA A 33 14.63 -6.03 44.42
C ALA A 33 14.65 -6.26 45.94
N GLY A 34 14.78 -7.53 46.32
CA GLY A 34 15.07 -7.97 47.67
C GLY A 34 16.58 -7.97 47.87
N ASP A 35 17.04 -7.01 48.64
CA ASP A 35 18.42 -6.84 49.09
C ASP A 35 18.77 -8.00 50.04
N SER A 36 19.46 -9.02 49.53
CA SER A 36 20.13 -10.01 50.39
C SER A 36 21.40 -10.51 49.73
N SER A 37 22.52 -10.05 50.26
CA SER A 37 23.87 -10.51 49.95
C SER A 37 24.03 -11.98 50.34
N GLY A 38 23.87 -12.86 49.36
CA GLY A 38 24.03 -14.29 49.55
C GLY A 38 24.26 -15.02 48.23
N LYS A 39 25.53 -15.20 47.87
CA LYS A 39 26.07 -16.20 46.91
C LYS A 39 25.14 -16.54 45.72
N ILE A 40 25.14 -15.70 44.69
CA ILE A 40 24.69 -16.08 43.34
C ILE A 40 25.94 -16.47 42.53
N ASP A 41 26.55 -17.61 42.87
CA ASP A 41 27.73 -18.15 42.14
C ASP A 41 27.44 -19.52 41.49
N LEU A 42 26.18 -19.97 41.48
CA LEU A 42 25.75 -21.25 40.89
C LEU A 42 24.79 -21.14 39.70
N ARG A 43 24.52 -19.91 39.22
CA ARG A 43 23.74 -19.65 38.00
C ARG A 43 24.61 -19.06 36.87
N ARG A 44 25.86 -19.51 36.72
CA ARG A 44 26.36 -19.76 35.36
C ARG A 44 25.47 -20.86 34.81
N SER A 45 24.40 -20.40 34.17
CA SER A 45 23.09 -21.04 34.25
C SER A 45 23.04 -22.21 33.29
N THR A 46 22.07 -23.11 33.48
CA THR A 46 21.76 -24.17 32.50
C THR A 46 21.64 -23.64 31.07
N LEU A 47 21.32 -22.35 30.87
CA LEU A 47 21.29 -21.67 29.60
C LEU A 47 22.69 -21.46 28.99
N ASP A 48 23.71 -21.07 29.76
CA ASP A 48 25.08 -20.90 29.26
C ASP A 48 25.66 -22.24 28.77
N ASN A 49 25.34 -23.32 29.50
CA ASN A 49 25.73 -24.68 29.11
C ASN A 49 24.95 -25.17 27.88
N ALA A 50 23.66 -24.85 27.78
CA ALA A 50 22.87 -25.17 26.59
C ALA A 50 23.35 -24.39 25.35
N PHE A 51 23.62 -23.09 25.51
CA PHE A 51 24.10 -22.22 24.45
C PHE A 51 25.51 -22.61 23.97
N GLY A 52 26.41 -22.94 24.91
CA GLY A 52 27.75 -23.43 24.59
C GLY A 52 27.79 -24.78 23.87
N LYS A 53 26.69 -25.55 23.86
CA LYS A 53 26.55 -26.81 23.10
C LYS A 53 26.11 -26.60 21.66
N LEU A 54 25.60 -25.43 21.30
CA LEU A 54 25.15 -25.12 19.95
C LEU A 54 26.34 -24.91 19.01
N SER A 55 26.14 -25.14 17.71
CA SER A 55 27.16 -24.76 16.73
C SER A 55 27.37 -23.25 16.76
N LEU A 56 28.56 -22.78 16.36
CA LEU A 56 28.83 -21.34 16.33
C LEU A 56 27.80 -20.60 15.46
N ALA A 57 27.40 -21.17 14.32
CA ALA A 57 26.36 -20.61 13.46
C ALA A 57 25.01 -20.45 14.18
N ASP A 58 24.55 -21.50 14.87
CA ASP A 58 23.30 -21.47 15.63
C ASP A 58 23.35 -20.44 16.76
N GLN A 59 24.50 -20.28 17.41
CA GLN A 59 24.69 -19.25 18.45
C GLN A 59 24.49 -17.85 17.86
N TYR A 60 25.10 -17.54 16.71
CA TYR A 60 24.89 -16.26 16.02
C TYR A 60 23.44 -16.07 15.58
N ASP A 61 22.82 -17.08 14.98
CA ASP A 61 21.45 -16.99 14.49
C ASP A 61 20.43 -16.76 15.61
N ILE A 62 20.56 -17.48 16.72
CA ILE A 62 19.70 -17.29 17.90
C ILE A 62 19.92 -15.91 18.50
N THR A 63 21.17 -15.45 18.59
CA THR A 63 21.50 -14.12 19.13
C THR A 63 20.91 -13.03 18.25
N LEU A 64 21.11 -13.11 16.93
CA LEU A 64 20.56 -12.14 15.97
C LEU A 64 19.03 -12.12 16.03
N THR A 65 18.39 -13.29 16.02
CA THR A 65 16.94 -13.41 16.16
C THR A 65 16.45 -12.80 17.47
N GLY A 66 17.11 -13.08 18.59
CA GLY A 66 16.76 -12.54 19.90
C GLY A 66 16.91 -11.01 19.99
N LEU A 67 17.96 -10.45 19.39
CA LEU A 67 18.11 -8.99 19.28
C LEU A 67 16.99 -8.36 18.46
N CYS A 68 16.61 -8.97 17.34
CA CYS A 68 15.52 -8.49 16.49
C CYS A 68 14.16 -8.59 17.20
N SER A 69 13.89 -9.70 17.90
CA SER A 69 12.67 -9.85 18.72
C SER A 69 12.59 -8.78 19.80
N LYS A 70 13.71 -8.46 20.45
CA LYS A 70 13.76 -7.38 21.44
C LYS A 70 13.35 -6.03 20.85
N ILE A 71 13.73 -5.74 19.61
CA ILE A 71 13.32 -4.51 18.91
C ILE A 71 11.81 -4.53 18.63
N LEU A 72 11.29 -5.66 18.15
CA LEU A 72 9.86 -5.84 17.84
C LEU A 72 8.94 -5.78 19.08
N ASP A 73 9.44 -6.20 20.25
CA ASP A 73 8.69 -6.17 21.52
C ASP A 73 8.59 -4.76 22.13
N VAL A 74 9.37 -3.78 21.63
CA VAL A 74 9.30 -2.40 22.11
C VAL A 74 8.02 -1.74 21.56
N PRO A 75 7.13 -1.23 22.43
CA PRO A 75 5.96 -0.52 21.97
C PRO A 75 6.37 0.76 21.23
N ILE A 76 5.94 0.91 19.98
CA ILE A 76 6.20 2.10 19.15
C ILE A 76 5.76 3.42 19.85
N ASN A 77 4.82 3.33 20.80
CA ASN A 77 4.27 4.47 21.54
C ASN A 77 5.01 4.81 22.85
N THR A 78 6.01 4.03 23.28
CA THR A 78 6.83 4.44 24.43
C THR A 78 7.86 5.45 23.95
N THR A 79 7.59 6.73 24.22
CA THR A 79 8.43 7.90 23.98
C THR A 79 9.82 7.86 24.65
N ASP A 80 10.24 6.72 25.20
CA ASP A 80 11.47 6.57 25.97
C ASP A 80 12.71 6.31 25.10
N TRP A 81 12.55 6.00 23.82
CA TRP A 81 13.67 5.95 22.89
C TRP A 81 13.93 7.35 22.34
N ASN A 82 14.77 8.10 23.05
CA ASN A 82 15.54 9.19 22.44
C ASN A 82 16.59 8.66 21.44
N ALA A 83 16.72 7.33 21.31
CA ALA A 83 17.67 6.69 20.42
C ALA A 83 17.17 6.73 18.98
N SER A 84 18.05 7.09 18.05
CA SER A 84 17.72 7.05 16.63
C SER A 84 17.56 5.60 16.14
N PRO A 85 16.81 5.33 15.06
CA PRO A 85 16.68 3.98 14.48
C PRO A 85 18.03 3.28 14.25
N GLU A 86 19.06 4.06 13.90
CA GLU A 86 20.42 3.58 13.68
C GLU A 86 21.07 3.08 14.99
N GLU A 87 20.81 3.75 16.12
CA GLU A 87 21.27 3.31 17.44
C GLU A 87 20.60 2.00 17.85
N VAL A 88 19.29 1.86 17.58
CA VAL A 88 18.54 0.62 17.88
C VAL A 88 19.04 -0.56 17.07
N LEU A 89 19.43 -0.34 15.82
CA LEU A 89 19.92 -1.38 14.90
C LEU A 89 21.41 -1.64 14.99
N CYS A 90 22.16 -0.86 15.77
CA CYS A 90 23.61 -0.98 15.89
C CYS A 90 24.02 -2.41 16.26
N ASP A 91 23.43 -2.99 17.31
CA ASP A 91 23.77 -4.32 17.80
C ASP A 91 23.49 -5.43 16.74
N PRO A 92 22.28 -5.55 16.14
CA PRO A 92 22.03 -6.51 15.06
C PRO A 92 22.98 -6.35 13.86
N LEU A 93 23.28 -5.11 13.45
CA LEU A 93 24.13 -4.85 12.27
C LEU A 93 25.60 -5.16 12.55
N LEU A 94 26.09 -4.87 13.77
CA LEU A 94 27.43 -5.26 14.21
C LEU A 94 27.58 -6.78 14.24
N LEU A 95 26.58 -7.48 14.78
CA LEU A 95 26.56 -8.94 14.81
C LEU A 95 26.56 -9.52 13.39
N LEU A 96 25.77 -8.94 12.47
CA LEU A 96 25.75 -9.33 11.06
C LEU A 96 27.12 -9.09 10.39
N GLY A 97 27.81 -7.99 10.73
CA GLY A 97 29.18 -7.73 10.31
C GLY A 97 30.17 -8.77 10.83
N GLU A 98 30.08 -9.15 12.10
CA GLU A 98 30.92 -10.20 12.69
C GLU A 98 30.67 -11.57 12.04
N MET A 99 29.41 -11.91 11.76
CA MET A 99 29.05 -13.12 11.02
C MET A 99 29.73 -13.15 9.66
N LYS A 100 29.72 -12.03 8.93
CA LYS A 100 30.41 -11.89 7.64
C LYS A 100 31.91 -12.12 7.78
N ASP A 101 32.56 -11.50 8.78
CA ASP A 101 34.01 -11.64 9.01
C ASP A 101 34.40 -13.07 9.37
N LYS A 102 33.53 -13.78 10.09
CA LYS A 102 33.69 -15.20 10.43
C LYS A 102 33.19 -16.16 9.35
N ASN A 103 32.74 -15.65 8.20
CA ASN A 103 32.15 -16.42 7.10
C ASN A 103 30.98 -17.32 7.55
N ILE A 104 30.20 -16.85 8.52
CA ILE A 104 28.98 -17.47 9.01
C ILE A 104 27.81 -16.85 8.26
N LYS A 105 26.99 -17.68 7.61
CA LYS A 105 25.80 -17.20 6.90
C LYS A 105 24.62 -17.16 7.86
N PRO A 106 23.88 -16.04 7.94
CA PRO A 106 22.65 -16.03 8.71
C PRO A 106 21.63 -17.04 8.16
N SER A 107 20.88 -17.68 9.05
CA SER A 107 19.71 -18.48 8.67
C SER A 107 18.64 -17.61 8.01
N SER A 108 17.73 -18.25 7.26
CA SER A 108 16.54 -17.59 6.72
C SER A 108 15.67 -16.97 7.82
N ARG A 109 15.62 -17.62 8.99
CA ARG A 109 14.87 -17.15 10.17
C ARG A 109 15.45 -15.85 10.75
N SER A 110 16.76 -15.78 10.93
CA SER A 110 17.40 -14.58 11.46
C SER A 110 17.35 -13.42 10.47
N THR A 111 17.50 -13.70 9.16
CA THR A 111 17.32 -12.69 8.10
C THR A 111 15.90 -12.13 8.09
N ARG A 112 14.90 -13.01 8.18
CA ARG A 112 13.48 -12.62 8.29
C ARG A 112 13.24 -11.69 9.49
N SER A 113 13.71 -12.12 10.66
CA SER A 113 13.55 -11.38 11.91
C SER A 113 14.22 -10.01 11.85
N LEU A 114 15.38 -9.91 11.19
CA LEU A 114 16.07 -8.63 10.99
C LEU A 114 15.30 -7.70 10.06
N ILE A 115 14.77 -8.21 8.95
CA ILE A 115 13.91 -7.43 8.05
C ILE A 115 12.69 -6.91 8.79
N ASP A 116 12.04 -7.76 9.60
CA ASP A 116 10.86 -7.37 10.38
C ASP A 116 11.21 -6.27 11.38
N ALA A 117 12.29 -6.45 12.14
CA ALA A 117 12.77 -5.44 13.09
C ALA A 117 13.04 -4.10 12.40
N VAL A 118 13.71 -4.10 11.25
CA VAL A 118 14.03 -2.86 10.52
C VAL A 118 12.78 -2.24 9.91
N SER A 119 11.83 -3.05 9.42
CA SER A 119 10.56 -2.56 8.90
C SER A 119 9.72 -1.86 9.97
N SER A 120 9.78 -2.34 11.22
CA SER A 120 9.07 -1.75 12.36
C SER A 120 9.54 -0.34 12.71
N LEU A 121 10.78 0.01 12.33
CA LEU A 121 11.38 1.32 12.60
C LEU A 121 11.01 2.38 11.55
N SER A 122 10.37 1.98 10.45
CA SER A 122 9.97 2.88 9.34
C SER A 122 11.11 3.74 8.76
N SER A 123 12.38 3.36 8.97
CA SER A 123 13.55 4.11 8.46
C SER A 123 14.04 3.50 7.14
N VAL A 124 13.92 4.28 6.06
CA VAL A 124 14.34 3.90 4.71
C VAL A 124 15.85 3.67 4.63
N ASP A 125 16.64 4.51 5.29
CA ASP A 125 18.11 4.39 5.30
C ASP A 125 18.55 3.12 6.03
N SER A 126 17.91 2.84 7.17
CA SER A 126 18.14 1.61 7.92
C SER A 126 17.79 0.36 7.12
N MET A 127 16.69 0.40 6.37
CA MET A 127 16.29 -0.68 5.47
C MET A 127 17.29 -0.86 4.31
N ALA A 128 17.71 0.24 3.68
CA ALA A 128 18.69 0.21 2.60
C ALA A 128 20.02 -0.39 3.06
N LEU A 129 20.51 0.06 4.22
CA LEU A 129 21.73 -0.45 4.82
C LEU A 129 21.61 -1.94 5.13
N THR A 130 20.48 -2.36 5.71
CA THR A 130 20.22 -3.76 6.06
C THR A 130 20.19 -4.65 4.82
N LEU A 131 19.38 -4.31 3.81
CA LEU A 131 19.26 -5.08 2.58
C LEU A 131 20.58 -5.13 1.81
N THR A 132 21.32 -4.02 1.74
CA THR A 132 22.64 -4.00 1.09
C THR A 132 23.65 -4.86 1.83
N THR A 133 23.65 -4.82 3.17
CA THR A 133 24.54 -5.65 4.00
C THR A 133 24.19 -7.12 3.87
N LEU A 134 22.90 -7.45 3.89
CA LEU A 134 22.38 -8.79 3.69
C LEU A 134 22.69 -9.31 2.28
N ALA A 135 22.52 -8.52 1.23
CA ALA A 135 22.86 -8.91 -0.15
C ALA A 135 24.36 -9.15 -0.34
N ARG A 136 25.22 -8.40 0.36
CA ARG A 136 26.68 -8.61 0.35
C ARG A 136 27.12 -9.83 1.15
N THR A 137 26.44 -10.11 2.26
CA THR A 137 26.79 -11.20 3.19
C THR A 137 26.22 -12.53 2.69
N GLN A 138 24.98 -12.49 2.21
CA GLN A 138 24.28 -13.61 1.63
C GLN A 138 24.25 -13.45 0.12
N ARG A 139 25.06 -14.24 -0.59
CA ARG A 139 24.84 -14.51 -2.03
C ARG A 139 23.50 -15.25 -2.31
N LYS A 140 22.53 -15.17 -1.38
CA LYS A 140 21.22 -15.83 -1.41
C LYS A 140 20.11 -14.93 -1.97
N PHE A 141 20.28 -13.60 -2.02
CA PHE A 141 19.29 -12.73 -2.67
C PHE A 141 19.26 -13.02 -4.17
N LYS A 142 18.25 -13.77 -4.59
CA LYS A 142 17.98 -14.16 -5.96
C LYS A 142 17.02 -13.21 -6.65
N VAL A 143 16.27 -12.40 -5.92
CA VAL A 143 15.18 -11.61 -6.51
C VAL A 143 15.39 -10.11 -6.32
N TYR A 144 15.90 -9.68 -5.16
CA TYR A 144 16.16 -8.27 -4.88
C TYR A 144 17.02 -7.59 -5.95
N GLY A 145 16.53 -6.47 -6.49
CA GLY A 145 17.28 -5.62 -7.44
C GLY A 145 17.64 -6.26 -8.77
N ARG A 146 17.08 -7.44 -9.10
CA ARG A 146 17.39 -8.12 -10.36
C ARG A 146 16.71 -7.49 -11.57
N LYS A 147 15.67 -6.68 -11.37
CA LYS A 147 14.95 -6.05 -12.46
C LYS A 147 15.58 -4.70 -12.78
N PHE A 148 16.33 -4.67 -13.86
CA PHE A 148 16.82 -3.43 -14.43
C PHE A 148 15.73 -2.82 -15.30
N ILE A 149 15.42 -1.55 -15.04
CA ILE A 149 14.62 -0.77 -15.97
C ILE A 149 15.52 -0.44 -17.16
N GLU A 150 15.35 -1.15 -18.27
CA GLU A 150 16.04 -0.84 -19.51
C GLU A 150 15.47 0.46 -20.09
N THR A 151 16.12 1.59 -19.83
CA THR A 151 15.74 2.91 -20.36
C THR A 151 15.99 3.08 -21.87
N ARG A 152 16.60 2.09 -22.56
CA ARG A 152 17.20 2.31 -23.89
C ARG A 152 16.33 1.97 -25.11
N LYS A 153 15.16 1.33 -24.97
CA LYS A 153 14.31 1.01 -26.12
C LYS A 153 12.84 1.02 -25.75
N ILE A 154 12.24 2.20 -25.65
CA ILE A 154 10.83 2.28 -25.30
C ILE A 154 10.07 3.09 -26.33
N TYR A 155 9.23 2.38 -27.07
CA TYR A 155 8.09 2.96 -27.74
C TYR A 155 6.98 3.14 -26.70
N VAL A 156 6.87 4.32 -26.10
CA VAL A 156 5.69 4.67 -25.32
C VAL A 156 4.55 4.76 -26.32
N LYS A 157 3.59 3.83 -26.26
CA LYS A 157 2.37 3.97 -27.06
C LYS A 157 1.72 5.27 -26.64
N GLU A 158 1.34 6.09 -27.61
CA GLU A 158 0.73 7.41 -27.40
C GLU A 158 -0.56 7.34 -26.54
N GLU A 159 -1.19 6.17 -26.54
CA GLU A 159 -2.36 5.82 -25.72
C GLU A 159 -2.07 5.62 -24.23
N THR A 160 -0.79 5.47 -23.84
CA THR A 160 -0.46 5.33 -22.43
C THR A 160 -0.64 6.66 -21.74
N ARG A 161 -1.65 6.74 -20.89
CA ARG A 161 -1.86 7.86 -19.99
C ARG A 161 -1.90 7.35 -18.56
N VAL A 162 -1.29 8.11 -17.65
CA VAL A 162 -1.54 7.91 -16.22
C VAL A 162 -3.01 8.25 -15.98
N PRO A 163 -3.81 7.36 -15.38
CA PRO A 163 -5.22 7.62 -15.14
C PRO A 163 -5.42 8.93 -14.39
N GLU A 164 -6.44 9.69 -14.79
CA GLU A 164 -6.86 10.86 -14.03
C GLU A 164 -7.66 10.41 -12.80
N ASP A 165 -7.33 10.96 -11.63
CA ASP A 165 -8.13 10.73 -10.44
C ASP A 165 -9.24 11.78 -10.32
N LYS A 166 -10.49 11.34 -10.53
CA LYS A 166 -11.71 12.14 -10.35
C LYS A 166 -12.42 11.82 -9.05
N ARG A 167 -11.76 11.12 -8.10
CA ARG A 167 -12.36 10.67 -6.84
C ARG A 167 -13.04 11.79 -6.04
N GLN A 168 -12.48 13.00 -6.00
CA GLN A 168 -13.11 14.12 -5.28
C GLN A 168 -14.43 14.55 -5.93
N GLU A 169 -14.46 14.62 -7.26
CA GLU A 169 -15.67 14.95 -8.02
C GLU A 169 -16.71 13.83 -7.88
N GLU A 170 -16.29 12.57 -8.01
CA GLU A 170 -17.14 11.38 -7.86
C GLU A 170 -17.76 11.28 -6.47
N ILE A 171 -16.94 11.36 -5.42
CA ILE A 171 -17.41 11.31 -4.03
C ILE A 171 -18.29 12.52 -3.72
N GLY A 172 -17.89 13.72 -4.16
CA GLY A 172 -18.68 14.94 -3.97
C GLY A 172 -20.06 14.84 -4.61
N ALA A 173 -20.14 14.35 -5.85
CA ALA A 173 -21.39 14.09 -6.55
C ALA A 173 -22.25 13.04 -5.83
N ALA A 174 -21.65 11.93 -5.37
CA ALA A 174 -22.36 10.87 -4.66
C ALA A 174 -22.90 11.33 -3.29
N VAL A 175 -22.09 12.02 -2.48
CA VAL A 175 -22.52 12.58 -1.19
C VAL A 175 -23.61 13.63 -1.40
N GLY A 176 -23.44 14.53 -2.36
CA GLY A 176 -24.45 15.54 -2.68
C GLY A 176 -25.79 14.92 -3.08
N TYR A 177 -25.74 13.88 -3.93
CA TYR A 177 -26.93 13.15 -4.35
C TYR A 177 -27.60 12.37 -3.21
N LEU A 178 -26.83 11.63 -2.41
CA LEU A 178 -27.34 10.88 -1.26
C LEU A 178 -27.93 11.83 -0.20
N GLY A 179 -27.31 12.98 0.03
CA GLY A 179 -27.83 14.03 0.91
C GLY A 179 -29.18 14.56 0.43
N LEU A 180 -29.30 14.90 -0.86
CA LEU A 180 -30.55 15.37 -1.46
C LEU A 180 -31.67 14.33 -1.31
N LEU A 181 -31.40 13.06 -1.67
CA LEU A 181 -32.36 11.99 -1.52
C LEU A 181 -32.70 11.72 -0.06
N GLY A 182 -31.71 11.68 0.83
CA GLY A 182 -31.89 11.44 2.25
C GLY A 182 -32.81 12.48 2.90
N VAL A 183 -32.65 13.76 2.56
CA VAL A 183 -33.55 14.84 3.01
C VAL A 183 -34.97 14.63 2.49
N CYS A 184 -35.14 14.31 1.19
CA CYS A 184 -36.46 14.09 0.61
C CYS A 184 -37.17 12.87 1.21
N PHE A 185 -36.46 11.74 1.37
CA PHE A 185 -37.00 10.51 1.97
C PHE A 185 -37.29 10.67 3.45
N GLY A 186 -36.36 11.26 4.22
CA GLY A 186 -36.54 11.50 5.64
C GLY A 186 -37.77 12.36 5.92
N ARG A 187 -37.98 13.41 5.11
CA ARG A 187 -39.15 14.27 5.21
C ARG A 187 -40.46 13.53 4.91
N ASN A 188 -40.49 12.75 3.83
CA ASN A 188 -41.66 11.95 3.45
C ASN A 188 -41.97 10.87 4.50
N ALA A 189 -40.96 10.26 5.11
CA ALA A 189 -41.12 9.19 6.09
C ALA A 189 -41.53 9.69 7.48
N LEU A 190 -41.09 10.88 7.89
CA LEU A 190 -41.35 11.45 9.23
C LEU A 190 -42.63 12.30 9.29
N GLY A 191 -43.42 12.36 8.22
CA GLY A 191 -44.74 12.97 8.23
C GLY A 191 -44.75 14.51 8.26
N GLY A 192 -43.68 15.16 7.78
CA GLY A 192 -43.61 16.60 7.66
C GLY A 192 -43.35 17.32 8.99
N PHE A 193 -42.09 17.60 9.29
CA PHE A 193 -41.77 18.69 10.20
C PHE A 193 -42.16 20.00 9.47
N ASP A 194 -43.16 20.68 10.01
CA ASP A 194 -43.77 21.96 9.62
C ASP A 194 -44.69 21.97 8.39
N ASP A 195 -45.88 22.60 8.57
CA ASP A 195 -46.90 22.95 7.56
C ASP A 195 -46.39 23.85 6.41
N LEU A 196 -45.11 24.23 6.43
CA LEU A 196 -44.53 25.21 5.52
C LEU A 196 -44.10 24.63 4.16
N TYR A 197 -44.21 23.32 3.93
CA TYR A 197 -43.64 22.67 2.75
C TYR A 197 -44.45 21.49 2.22
N ASP A 198 -44.66 21.53 0.91
CA ASP A 198 -45.54 20.63 0.17
C ASP A 198 -44.86 19.28 -0.16
N PRO A 199 -45.42 18.12 0.25
CA PRO A 199 -44.92 16.79 -0.14
C PRO A 199 -44.84 16.59 -1.66
N LEU A 200 -45.57 17.38 -2.45
CA LEU A 200 -45.44 17.39 -3.91
C LEU A 200 -44.01 17.78 -4.36
N LEU A 201 -43.34 18.71 -3.67
CA LEU A 201 -42.00 19.15 -4.03
C LEU A 201 -40.97 18.04 -3.80
N SER A 202 -41.03 17.34 -2.66
CA SER A 202 -40.13 16.23 -2.36
C SER A 202 -40.30 15.07 -3.35
N ASN A 203 -41.54 14.73 -3.69
CA ASN A 203 -41.82 13.70 -4.70
C ASN A 203 -41.35 14.14 -6.10
N LEU A 204 -41.56 15.40 -6.46
CA LEU A 204 -41.08 15.95 -7.73
C LEU A 204 -39.55 15.87 -7.84
N ILE A 205 -38.82 16.16 -6.77
CA ILE A 205 -37.35 16.04 -6.74
C ILE A 205 -36.91 14.58 -6.88
N ILE A 206 -37.54 13.64 -6.18
CA ILE A 206 -37.20 12.22 -6.29
C ILE A 206 -37.46 11.73 -7.72
N TYR A 207 -38.64 11.99 -8.28
CA TYR A 207 -38.98 11.56 -9.64
C TYR A 207 -38.13 12.24 -10.71
N SER A 208 -37.84 13.54 -10.56
CA SER A 208 -36.96 14.24 -11.51
C SER A 208 -35.55 13.69 -11.45
N SER A 209 -35.02 13.39 -10.26
CA SER A 209 -33.69 12.78 -10.12
C SER A 209 -33.62 11.38 -10.76
N LEU A 210 -34.67 10.56 -10.61
CA LEU A 210 -34.76 9.25 -11.24
C LEU A 210 -34.85 9.39 -12.78
N LEU A 211 -35.64 10.35 -13.26
CA LEU A 211 -35.77 10.64 -14.68
C LEU A 211 -34.46 11.15 -15.28
N THR A 212 -33.69 11.97 -14.55
CA THR A 212 -32.36 12.43 -14.98
C THR A 212 -31.38 11.26 -15.08
N LEU A 213 -31.37 10.33 -14.12
CA LEU A 213 -30.54 9.12 -14.21
C LEU A 213 -30.95 8.22 -15.38
N LEU A 214 -32.25 8.06 -15.64
CA LEU A 214 -32.75 7.31 -16.80
C LEU A 214 -32.35 7.99 -18.12
N ALA A 215 -32.50 9.31 -18.20
CA ALA A 215 -32.12 10.09 -19.38
C ALA A 215 -30.60 10.04 -19.63
N ASP A 216 -29.80 10.05 -18.58
CA ASP A 216 -28.35 9.95 -18.67
C ASP A 216 -27.90 8.58 -19.23
N ASN A 217 -28.65 7.51 -18.95
CA ASN A 217 -28.37 6.16 -19.46
C ASN A 217 -29.21 5.76 -20.69
N ILE A 218 -29.89 6.71 -21.34
CA ILE A 218 -30.89 6.39 -22.36
C ILE A 218 -30.34 5.54 -23.50
N TYR A 219 -29.08 5.73 -23.92
CA TYR A 219 -28.47 4.91 -24.97
C TYR A 219 -28.13 3.49 -24.50
N ALA A 220 -27.71 3.29 -23.25
CA ALA A 220 -27.50 1.96 -22.70
C ALA A 220 -28.82 1.18 -22.61
N VAL A 221 -29.90 1.87 -22.20
CA VAL A 221 -31.25 1.31 -22.17
C VAL A 221 -31.75 0.98 -23.57
N LEU A 222 -31.60 1.89 -24.54
CA LEU A 222 -31.99 1.67 -25.93
C LEU A 222 -31.19 0.52 -26.57
N LYS A 223 -29.88 0.42 -26.28
CA LYS A 223 -29.03 -0.69 -26.75
C LYS A 223 -29.49 -2.03 -26.15
N PHE A 224 -29.77 -2.08 -24.85
CA PHE A 224 -30.32 -3.26 -24.19
C PHE A 224 -31.67 -3.69 -24.79
N LEU A 225 -32.59 -2.73 -24.98
CA LEU A 225 -33.88 -2.99 -25.62
C LEU A 225 -33.73 -3.43 -27.07
N SER A 226 -32.79 -2.86 -27.83
CA SER A 226 -32.50 -3.30 -29.20
C SER A 226 -31.94 -4.72 -29.27
N GLY A 227 -31.17 -5.15 -28.27
CA GLY A 227 -30.69 -6.53 -28.16
C GLY A 227 -31.78 -7.56 -27.83
N LEU A 228 -32.92 -7.13 -27.28
CA LEU A 228 -34.09 -7.99 -27.04
C LEU A 228 -34.96 -8.19 -28.28
N THR A 229 -34.70 -7.43 -29.36
CA THR A 229 -35.53 -7.43 -30.56
C THR A 229 -34.67 -7.42 -31.82
N ASP A 230 -34.63 -8.53 -32.57
CA ASP A 230 -33.86 -8.69 -33.82
C ASP A 230 -34.25 -7.71 -34.96
N LYS A 231 -35.18 -6.77 -34.72
CA LYS A 231 -35.79 -5.89 -35.73
C LYS A 231 -35.51 -4.41 -35.55
N ILE A 232 -34.70 -4.00 -34.57
CA ILE A 232 -34.42 -2.58 -34.37
C ILE A 232 -33.20 -2.16 -35.24
N PRO A 233 -33.33 -1.15 -36.10
CA PRO A 233 -32.23 -0.65 -36.92
C PRO A 233 -31.08 -0.15 -36.05
N SER A 234 -29.85 -0.26 -36.55
CA SER A 234 -28.64 0.21 -35.88
C SER A 234 -28.82 1.65 -35.41
N LEU A 235 -28.77 1.87 -34.09
CA LEU A 235 -28.87 3.19 -33.47
C LEU A 235 -27.74 4.10 -34.00
N PRO A 236 -28.02 5.38 -34.27
CA PRO A 236 -27.00 6.35 -34.67
C PRO A 236 -25.94 6.50 -33.57
N GLU A 237 -24.68 6.65 -33.97
CA GLU A 237 -23.57 6.89 -33.05
C GLU A 237 -23.80 8.17 -32.25
N VAL A 238 -23.53 8.11 -30.95
CA VAL A 238 -23.75 9.22 -30.03
C VAL A 238 -22.81 10.38 -30.40
N PRO A 239 -23.32 11.62 -30.58
CA PRO A 239 -22.48 12.78 -30.83
C PRO A 239 -21.38 12.91 -29.77
N GLU A 240 -20.14 13.18 -30.20
CA GLU A 240 -18.99 13.17 -29.30
C GLU A 240 -19.08 14.16 -28.12
N ASN A 241 -19.93 15.17 -28.25
CA ASN A 241 -20.06 16.28 -27.32
C ASN A 241 -21.40 16.31 -26.55
N SER A 242 -22.23 15.26 -26.61
CA SER A 242 -23.49 15.25 -25.85
C SER A 242 -23.24 14.93 -24.36
N PRO A 243 -23.61 15.83 -23.42
CA PRO A 243 -23.53 15.55 -21.99
C PRO A 243 -24.63 14.59 -21.51
N ILE A 244 -25.69 14.40 -22.30
CA ILE A 244 -26.84 13.54 -21.97
C ILE A 244 -26.75 12.27 -22.81
N GLY A 245 -26.92 11.13 -22.15
CA GLY A 245 -27.07 9.82 -22.79
C GLY A 245 -25.79 8.97 -22.83
N ARG A 246 -24.65 9.49 -22.40
CA ARG A 246 -23.40 8.72 -22.26
C ARG A 246 -23.25 8.00 -20.92
N GLY A 247 -24.14 8.27 -19.97
CA GLY A 247 -24.05 7.74 -18.62
C GLY A 247 -22.93 8.36 -17.80
N THR A 248 -22.43 9.56 -18.13
CA THR A 248 -21.27 10.17 -17.44
C THR A 248 -21.63 10.62 -16.02
N LEU A 249 -22.83 11.17 -15.82
CA LEU A 249 -23.31 11.54 -14.49
C LEU A 249 -23.56 10.28 -13.66
N THR A 250 -24.17 9.28 -14.27
CA THR A 250 -24.44 7.98 -13.65
C THR A 250 -23.15 7.28 -13.31
N SER A 251 -22.17 7.22 -14.22
CA SER A 251 -20.88 6.58 -13.98
C SER A 251 -20.12 7.28 -12.85
N THR A 252 -20.12 8.62 -12.84
CA THR A 252 -19.49 9.43 -11.78
C THR A 252 -20.15 9.17 -10.43
N LEU A 253 -21.47 9.10 -10.41
CA LEU A 253 -22.26 8.87 -9.21
C LEU A 253 -22.13 7.44 -8.70
N THR A 254 -22.21 6.43 -9.57
CA THR A 254 -22.00 5.02 -9.22
C THR A 254 -20.57 4.76 -8.78
N ALA A 255 -19.59 5.42 -9.42
CA ALA A 255 -18.19 5.37 -9.01
C ALA A 255 -18.01 5.95 -7.61
N GLY A 256 -18.57 7.14 -7.34
CA GLY A 256 -18.53 7.77 -6.02
C GLY A 256 -19.24 6.95 -4.94
N LEU A 257 -20.41 6.40 -5.24
CA LEU A 257 -21.14 5.48 -4.36
C LEU A 257 -20.34 4.21 -4.08
N GLY A 258 -19.74 3.61 -5.12
CA GLY A 258 -18.86 2.45 -4.98
C GLY A 258 -17.71 2.77 -4.02
N ARG A 259 -17.04 3.91 -4.17
CA ARG A 259 -15.96 4.31 -3.26
C ARG A 259 -16.42 4.56 -1.82
N LEU A 260 -17.63 5.09 -1.63
CA LEU A 260 -18.18 5.36 -0.29
C LEU A 260 -18.59 4.08 0.44
N THR A 261 -18.97 3.04 -0.30
CA THR A 261 -19.59 1.83 0.26
C THR A 261 -18.69 0.61 0.24
N THR A 262 -17.70 0.57 -0.65
CA THR A 262 -16.84 -0.60 -0.85
C THR A 262 -15.53 -0.42 -0.10
N SER A 263 -15.44 -1.00 1.09
CA SER A 263 -14.16 -1.39 1.68
C SER A 263 -13.79 -2.75 1.12
N ASP A 264 -12.88 -2.80 0.17
CA ASP A 264 -12.45 -4.04 -0.46
C ASP A 264 -11.05 -4.40 0.03
N THR A 265 -11.00 -5.20 1.09
CA THR A 265 -9.74 -5.64 1.70
C THR A 265 -8.89 -6.45 0.73
N GLU A 266 -9.49 -7.25 -0.16
CA GLU A 266 -8.74 -8.00 -1.17
C GLU A 266 -8.02 -7.04 -2.11
N ARG A 267 -8.73 -6.02 -2.56
CA ARG A 267 -8.21 -5.01 -3.46
C ARG A 267 -7.12 -4.15 -2.81
N GLU A 268 -7.29 -3.80 -1.53
CA GLU A 268 -6.25 -3.14 -0.75
C GLU A 268 -4.99 -3.99 -0.64
N CYS A 269 -5.11 -5.26 -0.24
CA CYS A 269 -3.98 -6.18 -0.14
C CYS A 269 -3.30 -6.41 -1.49
N ARG A 270 -4.03 -6.43 -2.61
CA ARG A 270 -3.44 -6.54 -3.96
C ARG A 270 -2.64 -5.31 -4.35
N SER A 271 -3.19 -4.11 -4.12
CA SER A 271 -2.46 -2.86 -4.34
C SER A 271 -1.18 -2.82 -3.49
N GLU A 272 -1.25 -3.29 -2.25
CA GLU A 272 -0.10 -3.34 -1.35
C GLU A 272 0.94 -4.39 -1.76
N ALA A 273 0.50 -5.57 -2.20
CA ALA A 273 1.35 -6.59 -2.78
C ALA A 273 2.06 -6.10 -4.04
N ALA A 274 1.35 -5.39 -4.93
CA ALA A 274 1.92 -4.84 -6.15
C ALA A 274 3.01 -3.79 -5.86
N ALA A 275 2.80 -2.92 -4.86
CA ALA A 275 3.82 -1.99 -4.40
C ALA A 275 5.05 -2.73 -3.85
N LEU A 276 4.86 -3.67 -2.93
CA LEU A 276 5.94 -4.41 -2.28
C LEU A 276 6.79 -5.19 -3.28
N VAL A 277 6.14 -6.02 -4.11
CA VAL A 277 6.82 -6.85 -5.11
C VAL A 277 7.59 -5.98 -6.10
N THR A 278 6.99 -4.88 -6.56
CA THR A 278 7.65 -3.97 -7.50
C THR A 278 8.86 -3.28 -6.86
N ALA A 279 8.74 -2.73 -5.65
CA ALA A 279 9.86 -2.14 -4.94
C ALA A 279 11.03 -3.11 -4.79
N TYR A 280 10.71 -4.34 -4.34
CA TYR A 280 11.70 -5.36 -4.09
C TYR A 280 12.47 -5.77 -5.36
N LYS A 281 11.74 -5.99 -6.46
CA LYS A 281 12.32 -6.35 -7.76
C LYS A 281 13.19 -5.24 -8.34
N LEU A 282 12.79 -3.98 -8.14
CA LEU A 282 13.54 -2.80 -8.57
C LEU A 282 14.76 -2.50 -7.68
N GLY A 283 14.89 -3.19 -6.54
CA GLY A 283 15.99 -2.99 -5.59
C GLY A 283 15.82 -1.71 -4.77
N LEU A 284 14.58 -1.24 -4.61
CA LEU A 284 14.30 -0.09 -3.76
C LEU A 284 14.26 -0.53 -2.29
N PRO A 285 14.83 0.26 -1.36
CA PRO A 285 14.87 -0.08 0.05
C PRO A 285 13.57 0.26 0.80
N CYS A 286 12.46 0.42 0.09
CA CYS A 286 11.16 0.75 0.68
C CYS A 286 10.24 -0.48 0.71
N PHE A 287 9.73 -0.80 1.89
CA PHE A 287 8.66 -1.80 2.09
C PHE A 287 7.36 -1.16 2.57
N ALA A 288 7.16 0.11 2.21
CA ALA A 288 5.86 0.72 2.41
C ALA A 288 4.85 -0.04 1.55
N PHE A 289 3.91 -0.70 2.21
CA PHE A 289 2.79 -1.37 1.57
C PHE A 289 2.01 -0.39 0.68
N ARG A 290 1.96 0.89 1.03
CA ARG A 290 1.38 1.93 0.17
C ARG A 290 2.45 2.93 -0.25
N SER A 291 2.69 3.01 -1.55
CA SER A 291 3.57 4.03 -2.11
C SER A 291 2.97 5.43 -1.92
N ASN A 292 3.81 6.37 -1.50
CA ASN A 292 3.44 7.77 -1.25
C ASN A 292 4.48 8.68 -1.90
N GLY A 293 4.03 9.76 -2.56
CA GLY A 293 4.89 10.75 -3.18
C GLY A 293 5.82 11.46 -2.18
N LEU A 294 5.47 11.53 -0.89
CA LEU A 294 6.35 12.06 0.16
C LEU A 294 7.52 11.11 0.43
N GLU A 295 7.24 9.83 0.66
CA GLU A 295 8.26 8.82 0.94
C GLU A 295 9.17 8.59 -0.27
N ALA A 296 8.59 8.59 -1.46
CA ALA A 296 9.31 8.57 -2.72
C ALA A 296 10.28 9.75 -2.86
N ALA A 297 9.84 10.97 -2.49
CA ALA A 297 10.70 12.14 -2.53
C ALA A 297 11.81 12.08 -1.47
N SER A 298 11.51 11.61 -0.25
CA SER A 298 12.54 11.42 0.78
C SER A 298 13.55 10.35 0.40
N LEU A 299 13.12 9.28 -0.27
CA LEU A 299 13.99 8.23 -0.78
C LEU A 299 14.99 8.77 -1.81
N ILE A 300 14.50 9.55 -2.79
CA ILE A 300 15.37 10.19 -3.80
C ILE A 300 16.32 11.19 -3.15
N LYS A 301 15.81 12.02 -2.23
CA LYS A 301 16.61 13.01 -1.52
C LYS A 301 17.71 12.34 -0.68
N GLY A 302 17.37 11.34 0.12
CA GLY A 302 18.34 10.59 0.94
C GLY A 302 19.40 9.91 0.09
N SER A 303 19.01 9.36 -1.07
CA SER A 303 19.98 8.81 -2.03
C SER A 303 20.94 9.86 -2.60
N SER A 304 20.51 11.11 -2.78
CA SER A 304 21.39 12.18 -3.27
C SER A 304 22.37 12.70 -2.22
N GLU A 305 22.01 12.61 -0.94
CA GLU A 305 22.83 13.08 0.18
C GLU A 305 23.82 12.00 0.67
N ASN A 306 23.49 10.73 0.50
CA ASN A 306 24.32 9.61 0.93
C ASN A 306 25.34 9.24 -0.16
N GLU A 307 26.64 9.53 0.07
CA GLU A 307 27.76 9.04 -0.77
C GLU A 307 27.94 7.51 -0.74
N SER A 308 27.13 6.81 0.06
CA SER A 308 27.16 5.35 0.12
C SER A 308 26.81 4.74 -1.25
N ASN A 309 27.44 3.62 -1.59
CA ASN A 309 27.29 2.82 -2.83
C ASN A 309 25.85 2.29 -3.14
N VAL A 310 24.79 2.90 -2.60
CA VAL A 310 23.40 2.61 -2.97
C VAL A 310 23.13 3.29 -4.33
N ASP A 311 22.38 2.64 -5.22
CA ASP A 311 22.03 3.17 -6.54
C ASP A 311 21.63 4.65 -6.46
N ASP A 312 22.22 5.51 -7.29
CA ASP A 312 21.83 6.92 -7.37
C ASP A 312 20.40 7.04 -7.88
N LEU A 313 19.47 7.31 -6.96
CA LEU A 313 18.05 7.48 -7.28
C LEU A 313 17.71 8.88 -7.79
N SER A 314 18.65 9.83 -7.71
CA SER A 314 18.46 11.21 -8.18
C SER A 314 18.59 11.35 -9.70
N GLY A 315 19.29 10.41 -10.33
CA GLY A 315 19.33 10.29 -11.79
C GLY A 315 17.98 9.88 -12.39
N GLU A 316 17.80 10.17 -13.68
CA GLU A 316 16.54 9.89 -14.41
C GLU A 316 16.10 8.43 -14.27
N GLY A 317 17.03 7.48 -14.39
CA GLY A 317 16.73 6.05 -14.23
C GLY A 317 16.25 5.69 -12.83
N GLY A 318 16.81 6.33 -11.80
CA GLY A 318 16.39 6.19 -10.41
C GLY A 318 14.99 6.75 -10.17
N ILE A 319 14.73 7.96 -10.67
CA ILE A 319 13.41 8.59 -10.60
C ILE A 319 12.35 7.71 -11.28
N ILE A 320 12.66 7.14 -12.44
CA ILE A 320 11.76 6.18 -13.12
C ILE A 320 11.51 4.95 -12.26
N LYS A 321 12.52 4.38 -11.57
CA LYS A 321 12.31 3.24 -10.65
C LYS A 321 11.30 3.61 -9.56
N VAL A 322 11.48 4.77 -8.93
CA VAL A 322 10.62 5.23 -7.85
C VAL A 322 9.21 5.55 -8.35
N LEU A 323 9.06 6.16 -9.53
CA LEU A 323 7.75 6.37 -10.17
C LEU A 323 7.06 5.06 -10.53
N THR A 324 7.82 4.09 -11.05
CA THR A 324 7.31 2.77 -11.42
C THR A 324 6.75 2.07 -10.19
N TRP A 325 7.49 2.11 -9.08
CA TRP A 325 7.00 1.64 -7.78
C TRP A 325 5.74 2.41 -7.33
N THR A 326 5.75 3.75 -7.45
CA THR A 326 4.61 4.58 -7.05
C THR A 326 3.34 4.25 -7.84
N LEU A 327 3.48 3.92 -9.12
CA LEU A 327 2.38 3.60 -10.03
C LEU A 327 2.02 2.12 -10.09
N ALA A 328 2.79 1.21 -9.46
CA ALA A 328 2.49 -0.22 -9.46
C ALA A 328 1.09 -0.57 -8.89
N PRO A 329 0.64 0.02 -7.77
CA PRO A 329 -0.73 -0.20 -7.28
C PRO A 329 -1.79 0.25 -8.28
N VAL A 330 -1.54 1.36 -8.98
CA VAL A 330 -2.44 1.93 -10.00
C VAL A 330 -2.54 0.99 -11.20
N ALA A 331 -1.39 0.49 -11.66
CA ALA A 331 -1.34 -0.46 -12.76
C ALA A 331 -2.08 -1.77 -12.45
N GLU A 332 -1.87 -2.35 -11.27
CA GLU A 332 -2.57 -3.58 -10.85
C GLU A 332 -4.09 -3.36 -10.77
N GLU A 333 -4.51 -2.27 -10.12
CA GLU A 333 -5.91 -1.99 -9.93
C GLU A 333 -6.64 -1.66 -11.24
N GLU A 334 -6.02 -0.87 -12.12
CA GLU A 334 -6.55 -0.55 -13.44
C GLU A 334 -6.70 -1.81 -14.30
N MET A 335 -5.68 -2.67 -14.33
CA MET A 335 -5.67 -3.89 -15.13
C MET A 335 -6.74 -4.89 -14.69
N LYS A 336 -7.05 -4.95 -13.40
CA LYS A 336 -8.02 -5.92 -12.87
C LYS A 336 -9.45 -5.38 -12.80
N HIS A 337 -9.63 -4.12 -12.42
CA HIS A 337 -10.95 -3.57 -12.07
C HIS A 337 -11.43 -2.46 -13.03
N GLY A 338 -10.55 -1.87 -13.85
CA GLY A 338 -10.89 -0.80 -14.80
C GLY A 338 -11.26 0.55 -14.18
N GLN A 339 -11.57 0.58 -12.88
CA GLN A 339 -11.74 1.77 -12.06
C GLN A 339 -10.68 1.73 -10.96
N LEU A 340 -10.14 2.88 -10.54
CA LEU A 340 -9.27 2.98 -9.37
C LEU A 340 -10.10 3.29 -8.13
N VAL A 341 -9.98 2.59 -7.01
CA VAL A 341 -10.74 2.83 -5.77
C VAL A 341 -9.77 3.01 -4.61
N VAL A 342 -8.77 2.13 -4.52
CA VAL A 342 -7.75 2.11 -3.48
C VAL A 342 -6.56 2.97 -3.90
N SER A 343 -5.93 2.65 -5.04
CA SER A 343 -4.68 3.30 -5.46
C SER A 343 -4.91 4.76 -5.86
N ASP A 344 -3.88 5.59 -5.70
CA ASP A 344 -3.95 7.03 -6.00
C ASP A 344 -2.88 7.44 -7.03
N PRO A 345 -3.25 7.70 -8.29
CA PRO A 345 -2.30 8.12 -9.32
C PRO A 345 -1.76 9.55 -9.09
N ARG A 346 -2.37 10.33 -8.19
CA ARG A 346 -1.89 11.67 -7.83
C ARG A 346 -0.60 11.62 -7.04
N GLU A 347 -0.26 10.49 -6.42
CA GLU A 347 1.00 10.34 -5.70
C GLU A 347 2.23 10.53 -6.60
N ALA A 348 2.16 10.09 -7.86
CA ALA A 348 3.20 10.37 -8.86
C ALA A 348 3.33 11.89 -9.15
N ARG A 349 2.21 12.63 -9.24
CA ARG A 349 2.25 14.09 -9.38
C ARG A 349 2.75 14.77 -8.10
N GLY A 350 2.37 14.22 -6.95
CA GLY A 350 2.82 14.64 -5.63
C GLY A 350 4.33 14.49 -5.47
N LEU A 351 4.91 13.43 -6.06
CA LEU A 351 6.35 13.24 -6.15
C LEU A 351 7.00 14.36 -6.97
N TRP A 352 6.53 14.62 -8.19
CA TRP A 352 7.07 15.69 -9.04
C TRP A 352 7.04 17.07 -8.38
N LYS A 353 5.91 17.44 -7.74
CA LYS A 353 5.80 18.69 -7.00
C LYS A 353 6.89 18.83 -5.91
N ARG A 354 7.23 17.72 -5.25
CA ARG A 354 8.28 17.70 -4.22
C ARG A 354 9.68 17.72 -4.82
N LEU A 355 9.91 16.97 -5.91
CA LEU A 355 11.20 16.98 -6.64
C LEU A 355 11.52 18.37 -7.19
N ASN A 356 10.53 19.06 -7.77
CA ASN A 356 10.67 20.45 -8.21
C ASN A 356 11.02 21.39 -7.05
N LYS A 357 10.41 21.21 -5.88
CA LYS A 357 10.70 22.01 -4.69
C LYS A 357 12.14 21.85 -4.19
N ILE A 358 12.74 20.66 -4.37
CA ILE A 358 14.14 20.38 -3.98
C ILE A 358 15.14 20.56 -5.14
N GLY A 359 14.70 21.04 -6.30
CA GLY A 359 15.57 21.35 -7.44
C GLY A 359 16.00 20.14 -8.29
N ILE A 360 15.31 19.00 -8.17
CA ILE A 360 15.59 17.75 -8.93
C ILE A 360 14.57 17.54 -10.07
N GLY A 361 13.45 18.27 -10.06
CA GLY A 361 12.38 18.08 -11.05
C GLY A 361 12.75 18.48 -12.48
N TYR A 362 11.86 18.12 -13.42
CA TYR A 362 12.03 18.39 -14.84
C TYR A 362 10.95 19.35 -15.35
N GLY A 363 11.04 19.77 -16.61
CA GLY A 363 9.92 20.49 -17.25
C GLY A 363 8.67 19.61 -17.35
N GLU A 364 7.49 20.22 -17.27
CA GLU A 364 6.18 19.53 -17.23
C GLU A 364 6.01 18.46 -18.33
N GLU A 365 6.40 18.78 -19.57
CA GLU A 365 6.35 17.84 -20.70
C GLU A 365 7.22 16.58 -20.46
N ARG A 366 8.40 16.77 -19.87
CA ARG A 366 9.32 15.68 -19.54
C ARG A 366 8.79 14.86 -18.38
N GLU A 367 8.26 15.51 -17.33
CA GLU A 367 7.65 14.83 -16.18
C GLU A 367 6.46 13.96 -16.60
N GLU A 368 5.61 14.47 -17.50
CA GLU A 368 4.49 13.71 -18.05
C GLU A 368 4.99 12.50 -18.84
N LEU A 369 5.97 12.69 -19.73
CA LEU A 369 6.56 11.59 -20.51
C LEU A 369 7.16 10.51 -19.60
N LEU A 370 7.91 10.90 -18.56
CA LEU A 370 8.49 9.97 -17.59
C LEU A 370 7.43 9.25 -16.77
N SER A 371 6.32 9.92 -16.44
CA SER A 371 5.20 9.31 -15.71
C SER A 371 4.46 8.28 -16.55
N ARG A 372 4.19 8.59 -17.84
CA ARG A 372 3.63 7.63 -18.80
C ARG A 372 4.56 6.44 -18.99
N PHE A 373 5.86 6.70 -19.06
CA PHE A 373 6.84 5.64 -19.17
C PHE A 373 6.85 4.72 -17.95
N ALA A 374 6.91 5.29 -16.75
CA ALA A 374 6.86 4.55 -15.50
C ALA A 374 5.56 3.74 -15.35
N MET A 375 4.42 4.24 -15.88
CA MET A 375 3.15 3.51 -15.90
C MET A 375 3.23 2.25 -16.77
N GLU A 376 3.81 2.32 -17.97
CA GLU A 376 4.01 1.12 -18.79
C GLU A 376 4.98 0.14 -18.14
N GLN A 377 6.03 0.62 -17.49
CA GLN A 377 6.94 -0.24 -16.73
C GLN A 377 6.19 -0.94 -15.58
N ALA A 378 5.36 -0.20 -14.86
CA ALA A 378 4.55 -0.73 -13.77
C ALA A 378 3.62 -1.83 -14.28
N ARG A 379 2.89 -1.59 -15.38
CA ARG A 379 2.04 -2.61 -16.04
C ARG A 379 2.83 -3.84 -16.49
N GLY A 380 4.03 -3.64 -17.04
CA GLY A 380 4.92 -4.73 -17.44
C GLY A 380 5.33 -5.58 -16.24
N ILE A 381 5.78 -4.95 -15.16
CA ILE A 381 6.18 -5.65 -13.92
C ILE A 381 5.01 -6.41 -13.32
N VAL A 382 3.87 -5.74 -13.16
CA VAL A 382 2.65 -6.34 -12.58
C VAL A 382 2.20 -7.55 -13.39
N ARG A 383 2.24 -7.48 -14.73
CA ARG A 383 1.87 -8.60 -15.60
C ARG A 383 2.82 -9.79 -15.45
N GLU A 384 4.12 -9.51 -15.42
CA GLU A 384 5.16 -10.55 -15.31
C GLU A 384 5.17 -11.21 -13.92
N GLU A 385 4.90 -10.44 -12.88
CA GLU A 385 4.98 -10.88 -11.48
C GLU A 385 3.60 -11.20 -10.89
N LYS A 386 2.60 -11.47 -11.73
CA LYS A 386 1.21 -11.70 -11.31
C LYS A 386 1.11 -12.79 -10.24
N GLU A 387 1.79 -13.93 -10.43
CA GLU A 387 1.78 -15.05 -9.48
C GLU A 387 2.38 -14.65 -8.12
N SER A 388 3.47 -13.88 -8.13
CA SER A 388 4.10 -13.33 -6.93
C SER A 388 3.14 -12.39 -6.19
N ILE A 389 2.47 -11.49 -6.94
CA ILE A 389 1.52 -10.51 -6.39
C ILE A 389 0.29 -11.19 -5.80
N ASP A 390 -0.30 -12.16 -6.51
CA ASP A 390 -1.44 -12.93 -6.03
C ASP A 390 -1.09 -13.66 -4.72
N ALA A 391 0.06 -14.33 -4.66
CA ALA A 391 0.49 -15.07 -3.46
C ALA A 391 0.89 -14.18 -2.27
N VAL A 392 1.47 -13.00 -2.52
CA VAL A 392 1.75 -11.99 -1.48
C VAL A 392 0.43 -11.39 -0.99
N SER A 393 -0.52 -11.11 -1.89
CA SER A 393 -1.84 -10.60 -1.53
C SER A 393 -2.61 -11.58 -0.65
N GLU A 394 -2.59 -12.88 -0.96
CA GLU A 394 -3.25 -13.90 -0.13
C GLU A 394 -2.68 -13.95 1.29
N ARG A 395 -1.36 -13.82 1.43
CA ARG A 395 -0.68 -13.75 2.73
C ARG A 395 -1.07 -12.48 3.51
N LEU A 396 -1.15 -11.34 2.84
CA LEU A 396 -1.60 -10.07 3.43
C LEU A 396 -3.06 -10.15 3.90
N ILE A 397 -3.95 -10.76 3.11
CA ILE A 397 -5.36 -10.98 3.49
C ILE A 397 -5.47 -11.81 4.76
N GLY A 398 -4.55 -12.76 4.97
CA GLY A 398 -4.48 -13.55 6.20
C GLY A 398 -4.16 -12.72 7.46
N GLY A 399 -3.61 -11.50 7.30
CA GLY A 399 -3.34 -10.54 8.39
C GLY A 399 -2.20 -10.93 9.34
N ALA A 400 -1.58 -12.09 9.15
CA ALA A 400 -0.51 -12.61 10.01
C ALA A 400 0.90 -12.44 9.40
N ALA A 401 0.99 -12.16 8.10
CA ALA A 401 2.26 -12.11 7.40
C ALA A 401 3.04 -10.82 7.72
N THR A 402 4.29 -10.97 8.13
CA THR A 402 5.22 -9.85 8.30
C THR A 402 5.95 -9.51 6.99
N VAL A 403 6.63 -8.37 6.91
CA VAL A 403 7.43 -8.00 5.71
C VAL A 403 8.49 -9.06 5.43
N GLY A 404 9.13 -9.57 6.47
CA GLY A 404 10.09 -10.65 6.41
C GLY A 404 9.48 -11.95 5.88
N ASP A 405 8.26 -12.32 6.29
CA ASP A 405 7.57 -13.49 5.73
C ASP A 405 7.37 -13.34 4.22
N LEU A 406 6.92 -12.17 3.77
CA LEU A 406 6.68 -11.89 2.36
C LEU A 406 7.98 -11.93 1.54
N ILE A 407 9.06 -11.34 2.05
CA ILE A 407 10.37 -11.38 1.37
C ILE A 407 10.94 -12.80 1.36
N SER A 408 10.77 -13.54 2.46
CA SER A 408 11.16 -14.93 2.55
C SER A 408 10.46 -15.79 1.50
N TYR A 409 9.18 -15.52 1.23
CA TYR A 409 8.45 -16.17 0.14
C TYR A 409 9.03 -15.78 -1.23
N LEU A 410 9.22 -14.49 -1.49
CA LEU A 410 9.75 -14.00 -2.77
C LEU A 410 11.15 -14.56 -3.09
N GLU A 411 11.97 -14.79 -2.07
CA GLU A 411 13.32 -15.36 -2.23
C GLU A 411 13.36 -16.90 -2.21
N GLY A 412 12.22 -17.56 -1.93
CA GLY A 412 12.12 -19.01 -1.86
C GLY A 412 12.89 -19.61 -0.67
N TRP A 413 12.88 -18.94 0.48
CA TRP A 413 13.53 -19.44 1.70
C TRP A 413 12.66 -20.39 2.51
N GLU A 414 11.36 -20.49 2.21
CA GLU A 414 10.40 -21.34 2.93
C GLU A 414 10.72 -22.84 2.77
N ASP A 415 11.36 -23.24 1.67
CA ASP A 415 11.69 -24.63 1.35
C ASP A 415 12.99 -25.14 2.04
N GLU A 416 13.68 -24.31 2.81
CA GLU A 416 14.95 -24.66 3.48
C GLU A 416 14.79 -25.14 4.94
N VAL A 417 13.56 -25.23 5.45
CA VAL A 417 13.21 -25.76 6.79
C VAL A 417 12.70 -27.18 6.67
#